data_AF-A0A2N7B358-F1
#
_entry.id   AF-A0A2N7B358-F1
#
_cell.length_a   1.000
_cell.length_b   1.000
_cell.length_c   1.000
_cell.angle_alpha   90.00
_cell.angle_beta   90.00
_cell.angle_gamma   90.00
#
_symmetry.space_group_name_H-M   'P 1'
#
loop_
_entity.id
_entity.type
_entity.pdbx_description
1 polymer ?
#
loop_
_entity_poly.entity_id
_entity_poly.type
_entity_poly.pdbx_seq_one_letter_code
_entity_poly.pdbx_strand_id
1 'polypeptide(L)'
;MKKKHKLINLGCTILLMGLLSSCASIQNISSCVKDEPVGFIEGLIHGFFILPAFIISLFNDTVAIYAVNNNGHLYDLGFAIGVGSFSASTRQQFINILNSFKKEKANNDDAYSLNKE
;
A
#
# COMPACT_ATOMS: atom_id res chain seq x y z
N MET A 1 -36.35 -18.43 9.93
CA MET A 1 -35.52 -17.55 10.79
C MET A 1 -34.21 -17.08 10.13
N LYS A 2 -33.46 -17.93 9.40
CA LYS A 2 -32.16 -17.58 8.77
C LYS A 2 -32.17 -16.36 7.80
N LYS A 3 -33.27 -16.11 7.07
CA LYS A 3 -33.40 -14.94 6.17
C LYS A 3 -33.41 -13.59 6.92
N LYS A 4 -34.03 -13.52 8.10
CA LYS A 4 -34.09 -12.28 8.90
C LYS A 4 -32.72 -11.90 9.46
N HIS A 5 -31.93 -12.89 9.93
CA HIS A 5 -30.55 -12.64 10.36
C HIS A 5 -29.63 -12.20 9.22
N LYS A 6 -29.81 -12.74 7.99
CA LYS A 6 -29.08 -12.25 6.80
C LYS A 6 -29.42 -10.80 6.45
N LEU A 7 -30.70 -10.41 6.53
CA LEU A 7 -31.11 -9.02 6.28
C LEU A 7 -30.59 -8.07 7.37
N ILE A 8 -30.62 -8.48 8.64
CA ILE A 8 -30.10 -7.68 9.76
C ILE A 8 -28.58 -7.49 9.63
N ASN A 9 -27.83 -8.57 9.34
CA ASN A 9 -26.38 -8.47 9.15
C ASN A 9 -26.03 -7.59 7.95
N LEU A 10 -26.76 -7.70 6.83
CA LEU A 10 -26.55 -6.83 5.66
C LEU A 10 -26.83 -5.36 5.99
N GLY A 11 -27.91 -5.09 6.75
CA GLY A 11 -28.23 -3.75 7.24
C GLY A 11 -27.14 -3.19 8.17
N CYS A 12 -26.63 -3.99 9.11
CA CYS A 12 -25.54 -3.60 9.98
C CYS A 12 -24.25 -3.31 9.20
N THR A 13 -23.89 -4.12 8.19
CA THR A 13 -22.71 -3.88 7.36
C THR A 13 -22.83 -2.57 6.59
N ILE A 14 -23.97 -2.29 5.98
CA ILE A 14 -24.20 -1.05 5.21
C ILE A 14 -24.16 0.17 6.13
N LEU A 15 -24.79 0.08 7.31
CA LEU A 15 -24.75 1.14 8.32
C LEU A 15 -23.33 1.41 8.80
N LEU A 16 -22.54 0.35 9.06
CA LEU A 16 -21.15 0.47 9.49
C LEU A 16 -20.28 1.13 8.41
N MET A 17 -20.47 0.77 7.13
CA MET A 17 -19.77 1.42 6.01
C MET A 17 -20.17 2.89 5.87
N GLY A 18 -21.45 3.23 6.07
CA GLY A 18 -21.93 4.62 6.02
C GLY A 18 -21.34 5.50 7.13
N LEU A 19 -21.22 4.97 8.34
CA LEU A 19 -20.62 5.69 9.48
C LEU A 19 -19.13 5.99 9.29
N LEU A 20 -18.40 5.13 8.58
CA LEU A 20 -16.97 5.31 8.29
C LEU A 20 -16.70 6.38 7.23
N SER A 21 -17.67 6.72 6.38
CA SER A 21 -17.48 7.68 5.28
C SER A 21 -17.55 9.16 5.69
N SER A 22 -17.95 9.47 6.93
CA SER A 22 -18.19 10.86 7.36
C SER A 22 -16.93 11.68 7.69
N CYS A 23 -15.74 11.06 7.76
CA CYS A 23 -14.50 11.75 8.14
C CYS A 23 -13.67 12.21 6.93
N ALA A 24 -14.07 11.87 5.70
CA ALA A 24 -13.28 12.13 4.49
C ALA A 24 -13.57 13.50 3.87
N SER A 25 -13.50 14.58 4.65
CA SER A 25 -13.65 15.94 4.12
C SER A 25 -12.35 16.40 3.43
N ILE A 26 -12.44 16.80 2.16
CA ILE A 26 -11.32 17.41 1.43
C ILE A 26 -11.12 18.83 1.94
N GLN A 27 -9.91 19.15 2.40
CA GLN A 27 -9.53 20.51 2.77
C GLN A 27 -9.34 21.36 1.52
N ASN A 28 -10.03 22.50 1.44
CA ASN A 28 -9.87 23.41 0.33
C ASN A 28 -8.64 24.31 0.57
N ILE A 29 -7.61 24.13 -0.25
CA ILE A 29 -6.33 24.84 -0.17
C ILE A 29 -6.14 25.87 -1.30
N SER A 30 -7.18 26.14 -2.11
CA SER A 30 -7.10 27.03 -3.28
C SER A 30 -6.69 28.47 -2.94
N SER A 31 -6.95 28.93 -1.71
CA SER A 31 -6.54 30.26 -1.23
C SER A 31 -5.06 30.34 -0.83
N CYS A 32 -4.38 29.20 -0.65
CA CYS A 32 -3.02 29.12 -0.13
C CYS A 32 -1.98 28.74 -1.19
N VAL A 33 -2.42 28.29 -2.38
CA VAL A 33 -1.53 27.79 -3.43
C VAL A 33 -1.58 28.67 -4.67
N LYS A 34 -0.41 28.93 -5.26
CA LYS A 34 -0.25 29.81 -6.42
C LYS A 34 0.11 29.07 -7.71
N ASP A 35 0.62 27.86 -7.59
CA ASP A 35 1.10 27.05 -8.72
C ASP A 35 0.02 26.07 -9.21
N GLU A 36 0.16 25.63 -10.45
CA GLU A 36 -0.72 24.62 -11.04
C GLU A 36 -0.60 23.26 -10.31
N PRO A 37 -1.70 22.51 -10.17
CA PRO A 37 -1.69 21.23 -9.48
C PRO A 37 -0.91 20.17 -10.26
N VAL A 38 -0.18 19.32 -9.54
CA VAL A 38 0.52 18.18 -10.14
C VAL A 38 -0.44 17.05 -10.53
N GLY A 39 -0.06 16.29 -11.56
CA GLY A 39 -0.92 15.28 -12.19
C GLY A 39 -0.43 13.84 -12.08
N PHE A 40 -0.94 12.99 -12.97
CA PHE A 40 -0.71 11.53 -12.95
C PHE A 40 0.77 11.11 -12.89
N ILE A 41 1.63 11.71 -13.73
CA ILE A 41 3.05 11.32 -13.81
C ILE A 41 3.77 11.65 -12.50
N GLU A 42 3.50 12.80 -11.92
CA GLU A 42 4.02 13.18 -10.60
C GLU A 42 3.50 12.23 -9.52
N GLY A 43 2.21 11.86 -9.58
CA GLY A 43 1.65 10.84 -8.69
C GLY A 43 2.44 9.53 -8.78
N LEU A 44 2.72 9.05 -9.98
CA LEU A 44 3.49 7.83 -10.22
C LEU A 44 4.89 7.87 -9.59
N ILE A 45 5.61 8.98 -9.77
CA ILE A 45 6.95 9.19 -9.21
C ILE A 45 6.90 9.28 -7.68
N HIS A 46 5.99 10.08 -7.13
CA HIS A 46 5.82 10.21 -5.68
C HIS A 46 5.49 8.87 -5.02
N GLY A 47 4.60 8.08 -5.63
CA GLY A 47 4.27 6.73 -5.14
C GLY A 47 5.47 5.77 -5.20
N PHE A 48 6.29 5.85 -6.24
CA PHE A 48 7.49 5.02 -6.37
C PHE A 48 8.57 5.37 -5.33
N PHE A 49 8.68 6.63 -4.91
CA PHE A 49 9.62 7.06 -3.88
C PHE A 49 9.02 7.19 -2.48
N ILE A 50 7.86 6.56 -2.21
CA ILE A 50 7.14 6.69 -0.94
C ILE A 50 8.00 6.36 0.28
N LEU A 51 8.83 5.30 0.22
CA LEU A 51 9.67 4.87 1.35
C LEU A 51 10.83 5.84 1.62
N PRO A 52 11.68 6.21 0.64
CA PRO A 52 12.66 7.28 0.84
C PRO A 52 12.04 8.60 1.28
N ALA A 53 10.91 9.01 0.67
CA ALA A 53 10.23 10.26 1.01
C ALA A 53 9.76 10.26 2.47
N PHE A 54 9.20 9.15 2.96
CA PHE A 54 8.82 8.99 4.36
C PHE A 54 10.02 9.09 5.31
N ILE A 55 11.15 8.42 4.99
CA ILE A 55 12.35 8.49 5.83
C ILE A 55 12.86 9.93 5.93
N ILE A 56 12.90 10.66 4.81
CA ILE A 56 13.36 12.05 4.78
C ILE A 56 12.37 12.96 5.52
N SER A 57 11.07 12.74 5.38
CA SER A 57 10.03 13.55 6.04
C SER A 57 10.07 13.44 7.56
N LEU A 58 10.69 12.41 8.14
CA LEU A 58 10.89 12.31 9.59
C LEU A 58 11.86 13.36 10.14
N PHE A 59 12.72 13.92 9.27
CA PHE A 59 13.75 14.88 9.66
C PHE A 59 13.63 16.21 8.93
N ASN A 60 12.76 16.31 7.93
CA ASN A 60 12.58 17.50 7.12
C ASN A 60 11.10 17.76 6.80
N ASP A 61 10.56 18.80 7.44
CA ASP A 61 9.16 19.21 7.30
C ASP A 61 8.82 19.78 5.91
N THR A 62 9.81 20.02 5.04
CA THR A 62 9.57 20.47 3.66
C THR A 62 9.30 19.33 2.68
N VAL A 63 9.53 18.08 3.09
CA VAL A 63 9.32 16.91 2.24
C VAL A 63 7.96 16.30 2.54
N ALA A 64 7.01 16.54 1.64
CA ALA A 64 5.72 15.87 1.66
C ALA A 64 5.79 14.53 0.91
N ILE A 65 5.20 13.50 1.52
CA ILE A 65 5.10 12.16 0.89
C ILE A 65 4.09 12.17 -0.27
N TYR A 66 3.06 13.01 -0.14
CA TYR A 66 1.95 13.13 -1.07
C TYR A 66 1.72 14.62 -1.37
N ALA A 67 1.46 14.96 -2.62
CA ALA A 67 1.33 16.35 -3.05
C ALA A 67 -0.01 16.92 -2.58
N VAL A 68 0.03 18.01 -1.81
CA VAL A 68 -1.18 18.69 -1.32
C VAL A 68 -1.91 19.41 -2.48
N ASN A 69 -1.15 20.01 -3.41
CA ASN A 69 -1.68 20.65 -4.62
C ASN A 69 -1.64 19.69 -5.81
N ASN A 70 -2.67 18.85 -5.95
CA ASN A 70 -2.76 17.87 -7.03
C ASN A 70 -4.13 17.92 -7.73
N ASN A 71 -4.23 17.29 -8.90
CA ASN A 71 -5.44 17.32 -9.74
C ASN A 71 -6.49 16.23 -9.40
N GLY A 72 -6.39 15.64 -8.21
CA GLY A 72 -7.31 14.63 -7.68
C GLY A 72 -7.04 13.24 -8.25
N HIS A 73 -8.09 12.61 -8.79
CA HIS A 73 -8.11 11.19 -9.12
C HIS A 73 -7.00 10.72 -10.06
N LEU A 74 -6.53 11.57 -10.97
CA LEU A 74 -5.43 11.21 -11.87
C LEU A 74 -4.10 11.12 -11.12
N TYR A 75 -3.81 12.09 -10.25
CA TYR A 75 -2.67 12.01 -9.34
C TYR A 75 -2.78 10.79 -8.42
N ASP A 76 -3.95 10.55 -7.81
CA ASP A 76 -4.20 9.40 -6.93
C ASP A 76 -3.95 8.07 -7.62
N LEU A 77 -4.42 7.92 -8.85
CA LEU A 77 -4.21 6.73 -9.66
C LEU A 77 -2.72 6.50 -9.92
N GLY A 78 -1.99 7.55 -10.30
CA GLY A 78 -0.55 7.49 -10.46
C GLY A 78 0.15 7.05 -9.18
N PHE A 79 -0.18 7.69 -8.06
CA PHE A 79 0.37 7.38 -6.74
C PHE A 79 0.13 5.94 -6.33
N ALA A 80 -1.10 5.43 -6.48
CA ALA A 80 -1.45 4.05 -6.17
C ALA A 80 -0.64 3.03 -7.01
N ILE A 81 -0.44 3.28 -8.30
CA ILE A 81 0.39 2.44 -9.17
C ILE A 81 1.86 2.51 -8.75
N GLY A 82 2.36 3.71 -8.43
CA GLY A 82 3.74 3.92 -7.95
C GLY A 82 4.03 3.10 -6.70
N VAL A 83 3.14 3.18 -5.69
CA VAL A 83 3.24 2.37 -4.46
C VAL A 83 3.14 0.88 -4.77
N GLY A 84 2.19 0.49 -5.63
CA GLY A 84 1.98 -0.89 -6.03
C GLY A 84 3.18 -1.53 -6.75
N SER A 85 4.08 -0.73 -7.33
CA SER A 85 5.23 -1.21 -8.08
C SER A 85 6.22 -2.04 -7.24
N PHE A 86 6.25 -1.87 -5.92
CA PHE A 86 7.06 -2.70 -5.03
C PHE A 86 6.46 -4.09 -4.73
N SER A 87 5.14 -4.24 -4.88
CA SER A 87 4.42 -5.45 -4.46
C SER A 87 4.65 -6.66 -5.37
N ALA A 88 4.83 -6.44 -6.67
CA ALA A 88 5.13 -7.51 -7.62
C ALA A 88 6.51 -8.13 -7.36
N SER A 89 7.49 -7.29 -7.02
CA SER A 89 8.89 -7.70 -6.79
C SER A 89 9.06 -8.44 -5.46
N THR A 90 8.39 -7.99 -4.39
CA THR A 90 8.50 -8.62 -3.06
C THR A 90 7.94 -10.05 -3.05
N ARG A 91 6.86 -10.32 -3.80
CA ARG A 91 6.31 -11.69 -3.91
C ARG A 91 7.33 -12.65 -4.51
N GLN A 92 7.99 -12.29 -5.60
CA GLN A 92 8.96 -13.18 -6.24
C GLN A 92 10.23 -13.34 -5.39
N GLN A 93 10.74 -12.27 -4.78
CA GLN A 93 11.90 -12.33 -3.89
C GLN A 93 11.63 -13.20 -2.66
N PHE A 94 10.47 -13.03 -2.02
CA PHE A 94 10.09 -13.84 -0.86
C PHE A 94 9.94 -15.33 -1.20
N ILE A 95 9.33 -15.67 -2.35
CA ILE A 95 9.24 -17.05 -2.82
C ILE A 95 10.63 -17.65 -3.09
N ASN A 96 11.53 -16.89 -3.71
CA ASN A 96 12.90 -17.35 -3.95
C ASN A 96 13.65 -17.63 -2.63
N ILE A 97 13.45 -16.79 -1.61
CA ILE A 97 14.01 -16.99 -0.27
C ILE A 97 13.38 -18.21 0.42
N LEU A 98 12.06 -18.41 0.34
CA LEU A 98 11.43 -19.61 0.89
C LEU A 98 11.96 -20.89 0.25
N ASN A 99 12.18 -20.86 -1.08
CA ASN A 99 12.75 -21.98 -1.81
C ASN A 99 14.21 -22.25 -1.40
N SER A 100 15.00 -21.22 -1.08
CA SER A 100 16.37 -21.42 -0.59
C SER A 100 16.38 -22.11 0.77
N PHE A 101 15.52 -21.70 1.71
CA PHE A 101 15.40 -22.38 3.01
C PHE A 101 14.93 -23.83 2.88
N LYS A 102 13.96 -24.10 1.99
CA LYS A 102 13.48 -25.47 1.77
C LYS A 102 14.57 -26.37 1.18
N LYS A 103 15.38 -25.85 0.25
CA LYS A 103 16.51 -26.57 -0.33
C LYS A 103 17.60 -26.85 0.71
N GLU A 104 17.91 -25.88 1.55
CA GLU A 104 18.90 -26.04 2.63
C GLU A 104 18.46 -27.09 3.65
N LYS A 105 17.18 -27.09 4.02
CA LYS A 105 16.63 -28.13 4.90
C LYS A 105 16.73 -29.53 4.30
N ALA A 106 16.34 -29.70 3.03
CA ALA A 106 16.41 -31.00 2.35
C ALA A 106 17.85 -31.55 2.29
N ASN A 107 18.83 -30.70 1.94
CA ASN A 107 20.23 -31.11 1.90
C ASN A 107 20.79 -31.51 3.27
N ASN A 108 20.34 -30.85 4.35
CA ASN A 108 20.76 -31.18 5.71
C ASN A 108 20.13 -32.51 6.20
N ASP A 109 18.87 -32.76 5.84
CA ASP A 109 18.19 -34.03 6.13
C ASP A 109 18.87 -35.22 5.41
N ASP A 110 19.27 -35.03 4.15
CA ASP A 110 20.03 -36.01 3.37
C ASP A 110 21.42 -36.27 4.00
N ALA A 111 22.12 -35.22 4.42
CA ALA A 111 23.43 -35.33 5.07
C ALA A 111 23.37 -36.06 6.43
N TYR A 112 22.28 -35.91 7.19
CA TYR A 112 22.07 -36.66 8.42
C TYR A 112 21.82 -38.15 8.15
N SER A 113 21.11 -38.50 7.07
CA SER A 113 20.83 -39.90 6.73
C SER A 113 22.09 -40.69 6.35
N LEU A 114 23.05 -40.05 5.65
CA LEU A 114 24.30 -40.69 5.21
C LEU A 114 25.30 -40.94 6.35
N ASN A 115 25.21 -40.19 7.45
CA ASN A 115 26.09 -40.35 8.62
C ASN A 115 25.53 -41.32 9.68
N LYS A 116 24.39 -41.96 9.39
CA LYS A 116 23.69 -42.86 10.32
C LYS A 116 23.89 -44.36 9.99
N GLU A 117 24.50 -44.67 8.85
CA GLU A 117 24.99 -46.02 8.48
C GLU A 117 26.43 -46.23 8.95
#